data_AF-A0A521GYQ8-F1
#
_entry.id   AF-A0A521GYQ8-F1
#
_cell.length_a   1.000
_cell.length_b   1.000
_cell.length_c   1.000
_cell.angle_alpha   90.00
_cell.angle_beta   90.00
_cell.angle_gamma   90.00
#
_symmetry.space_group_name_H-M   'P 1'
#
loop_
_entity.id
_entity.type
_entity.pdbx_description
1 polymer ?
#
loop_
_entity_poly.entity_id
_entity_poly.type
_entity_poly.pdbx_seq_one_letter_code
_entity_poly.pdbx_strand_id
1 'polypeptide(L)'
;MLALGACGAEAAPPQPDLHRVEARLAWAGEDGKGLRVLAEALPEPAAGVRATTREEDMLRGALRLDPERELVRVHLVGAAAELTSSGHLEDESGKRFLPLPDPPGDLDPRARNLWLGLANGGPQPDPALPGAQRRSFLLLGEDGQTRLPAPQTQGAASLRWERNEEHVMLEAQRWNERQRREFLEPERVERKQE
;
A
#
# COMPACT_ATOMS: atom_id res chain seq x y z
N MET A 1 -24.99 17.09 57.76
CA MET A 1 -24.86 17.64 56.40
C MET A 1 -23.39 17.48 56.00
N LEU A 2 -23.07 16.44 55.23
CA LEU A 2 -21.73 16.19 54.68
C LEU A 2 -21.94 15.95 53.19
N ALA A 3 -21.52 16.91 52.38
CA ALA A 3 -21.59 16.82 50.92
C ALA A 3 -20.41 15.98 50.42
N LEU A 4 -20.73 14.91 49.68
CA LEU A 4 -19.79 14.06 48.97
C LEU A 4 -19.13 14.86 47.83
N GLY A 5 -17.81 14.92 47.85
CA GLY A 5 -16.98 15.56 46.84
C GLY A 5 -16.94 14.77 45.54
N ALA A 6 -17.37 15.46 44.47
CA ALA A 6 -17.07 15.34 43.05
C ALA A 6 -16.16 14.18 42.57
N CYS A 7 -16.73 13.40 41.63
CA CYS A 7 -15.99 12.53 40.71
C CYS A 7 -14.95 13.35 39.93
N GLY A 8 -13.68 12.93 40.00
CA GLY A 8 -12.63 13.45 39.13
C GLY A 8 -12.96 13.12 37.67
N ALA A 9 -13.02 14.15 36.83
CA ALA A 9 -13.11 14.00 35.39
C ALA A 9 -11.75 13.52 34.87
N GLU A 10 -11.60 12.21 34.73
CA GLU A 10 -10.53 11.62 33.93
C GLU A 10 -10.83 11.99 32.47
N ALA A 11 -9.96 12.80 31.87
CA ALA A 11 -10.10 13.18 30.47
C ALA A 11 -10.06 11.91 29.62
N ALA A 12 -11.18 11.58 28.98
CA ALA A 12 -11.25 10.47 28.06
C ALA A 12 -10.14 10.62 27.01
N PRO A 13 -9.40 9.54 26.68
CA PRO A 13 -8.42 9.60 25.60
C PRO A 13 -9.15 10.07 24.32
N PRO A 14 -8.51 10.91 23.49
CA PRO A 14 -9.13 11.40 22.27
C PRO A 14 -9.61 10.20 21.46
N GLN A 15 -10.92 10.08 21.32
CA GLN A 15 -11.48 9.02 20.50
C GLN A 15 -11.01 9.27 19.07
N PRO A 16 -10.46 8.26 18.38
CA PRO A 16 -10.12 8.40 16.98
C PRO A 16 -11.39 8.80 16.23
N ASP A 17 -11.32 9.89 15.49
CA ASP A 17 -12.41 10.38 14.66
C ASP A 17 -12.67 9.34 13.55
N LEU A 18 -13.62 8.44 13.82
CA LEU A 18 -14.02 7.35 12.93
C LEU A 18 -14.69 7.85 11.63
N HIS A 19 -14.92 9.16 11.49
CA HIS A 19 -15.64 9.75 10.36
C HIS A 19 -14.79 10.62 9.45
N ARG A 20 -13.50 10.82 9.75
CA ARG A 20 -12.60 11.43 8.79
C ARG A 20 -12.27 10.41 7.71
N VAL A 21 -13.02 10.45 6.62
CA VAL A 21 -12.64 9.79 5.36
C VAL A 21 -11.37 10.48 4.87
N GLU A 22 -10.23 10.12 5.46
CA GLU A 22 -8.93 10.64 5.04
C GLU A 22 -8.68 10.11 3.64
N ALA A 23 -8.76 11.01 2.66
CA ALA A 23 -8.41 10.69 1.30
C ALA A 23 -6.95 10.23 1.30
N ARG A 24 -6.72 8.97 0.93
CA ARG A 24 -5.39 8.38 0.86
C ARG A 24 -4.69 8.95 -0.35
N LEU A 25 -3.43 9.33 -0.15
CA LEU A 25 -2.58 9.66 -1.27
C LEU A 25 -2.16 8.37 -1.96
N ALA A 26 -2.39 8.30 -3.26
CA ALA A 26 -2.02 7.17 -4.09
C ALA A 26 -1.52 7.65 -5.46
N TRP A 27 -0.82 6.78 -6.19
CA TRP A 27 -0.42 7.00 -7.57
C TRP A 27 -1.04 5.93 -8.43
N ALA A 28 -1.77 6.34 -9.47
CA ALA A 28 -2.50 5.42 -10.30
C ALA A 28 -2.25 5.68 -11.79
N GLY A 29 -2.23 4.61 -12.57
CA GLY A 29 -2.10 4.65 -14.01
C GLY A 29 -2.61 3.37 -14.66
N GLU A 30 -2.77 3.42 -15.97
CA GLU A 30 -3.20 2.30 -16.81
C GLU A 30 -2.39 2.30 -18.10
N ASP A 31 -1.99 1.14 -18.57
CA ASP A 31 -1.34 0.98 -19.86
C ASP A 31 -2.36 0.83 -21.01
N GLY A 32 -1.88 0.85 -22.26
CA GLY A 32 -2.77 0.69 -23.42
C GLY A 32 -3.36 -0.72 -23.60
N LYS A 33 -3.03 -1.68 -22.72
CA LYS A 33 -3.48 -3.08 -22.78
C LYS A 33 -4.46 -3.43 -21.66
N GLY A 34 -4.68 -2.53 -20.70
CA GLY A 34 -5.61 -2.70 -19.59
C GLY A 34 -4.96 -3.10 -18.26
N LEU A 35 -3.62 -3.09 -18.18
CA LEU A 35 -2.91 -3.23 -16.92
C LEU A 35 -3.02 -1.94 -16.12
N ARG A 36 -3.75 -2.02 -15.01
CA ARG A 36 -3.93 -0.94 -14.05
C ARG A 36 -2.99 -1.10 -12.88
N VAL A 37 -2.32 -0.02 -12.51
CA VAL A 37 -1.33 0.02 -11.43
C VAL A 37 -1.77 1.06 -10.41
N LEU A 38 -1.73 0.68 -9.13
CA LEU A 38 -1.96 1.57 -8.00
C LEU A 38 -0.82 1.42 -6.99
N ALA A 39 -0.14 2.50 -6.65
CA ALA A 39 0.85 2.56 -5.58
C ALA A 39 0.31 3.39 -4.40
N GLU A 40 0.42 2.84 -3.19
CA GLU A 40 -0.01 3.48 -1.94
C GLU A 40 1.14 3.48 -0.93
N ALA A 41 1.39 4.64 -0.32
CA ALA A 41 2.28 4.73 0.83
C ALA A 41 1.67 3.95 2.01
N LEU A 42 2.46 3.13 2.67
CA LEU A 42 2.06 2.55 3.94
C LEU A 42 2.41 3.55 5.04
N PRO A 43 1.44 3.99 5.86
CA PRO A 43 1.67 5.02 6.87
C PRO A 43 2.80 4.63 7.81
N GLU A 44 3.61 5.62 8.19
CA GLU A 44 4.65 5.44 9.21
C GLU A 44 4.00 5.11 10.57
N PRO A 45 4.62 4.24 11.39
CA PRO A 45 4.19 4.01 12.76
C PRO A 45 4.14 5.34 13.53
N ALA A 46 3.03 5.62 14.19
CA ALA A 46 2.96 6.79 15.07
C ALA A 46 3.94 6.62 16.24
N ALA A 47 4.86 7.58 16.40
CA ALA A 47 5.86 7.54 17.47
C ALA A 47 5.21 7.35 18.85
N GLY A 48 5.70 6.37 19.62
CA GLY A 48 5.23 6.08 20.98
C GLY A 48 3.99 5.18 21.10
N VAL A 49 3.39 4.76 19.99
CA VAL A 49 2.32 3.75 20.00
C VAL A 49 2.96 2.36 20.01
N ARG A 50 2.66 1.54 21.03
CA ARG A 50 3.04 0.12 21.00
C ARG A 50 2.38 -0.52 19.78
N ALA A 51 3.18 -1.20 18.96
CA ALA A 51 2.80 -1.91 17.74
C ALA A 51 1.68 -2.93 18.00
N THR A 52 0.41 -2.50 18.03
CA THR A 52 -0.67 -3.43 18.41
C THR A 52 -1.91 -3.43 17.54
N THR A 53 -2.05 -2.60 16.51
CA THR A 53 -3.30 -2.66 15.70
C THR A 53 -3.21 -2.32 14.21
N ARG A 54 -2.12 -1.72 13.72
CA ARG A 54 -2.00 -1.36 12.29
C ARG A 54 -1.18 -2.40 11.54
N GLU A 55 -1.61 -2.72 10.32
CA GLU A 55 -0.97 -3.73 9.46
C GLU A 55 0.51 -3.42 9.29
N GLU A 56 0.83 -2.14 9.11
CA GLU A 56 2.17 -1.60 8.90
C GLU A 56 3.11 -1.85 10.08
N ASP A 57 2.63 -1.66 11.30
CA ASP A 57 3.39 -1.91 12.53
C ASP A 57 3.68 -3.41 12.67
N MET A 58 2.71 -4.25 12.31
CA MET A 58 2.88 -5.70 12.30
C MET A 58 3.87 -6.13 11.22
N LEU A 59 3.83 -5.52 10.04
CA LEU A 59 4.76 -5.81 8.95
C LEU A 59 6.19 -5.42 9.34
N ARG A 60 6.42 -4.19 9.82
CA ARG A 60 7.77 -3.76 10.22
C ARG A 60 8.32 -4.58 11.39
N GLY A 61 7.50 -4.84 12.40
CA GLY A 61 7.88 -5.64 13.57
C GLY A 61 8.17 -7.11 13.23
N ALA A 62 7.31 -7.75 12.44
CA ALA A 62 7.47 -9.17 12.09
C ALA A 62 8.58 -9.41 11.06
N LEU A 63 8.77 -8.46 10.13
CA LEU A 63 9.70 -8.62 9.01
C LEU A 63 11.08 -8.02 9.31
N ARG A 64 11.27 -7.33 10.44
CA ARG A 64 12.54 -6.66 10.81
C ARG A 64 13.06 -5.73 9.70
N LEU A 65 12.13 -5.08 9.00
CA LEU A 65 12.45 -4.13 7.94
C LEU A 65 13.04 -2.87 8.56
N ASP A 66 14.01 -2.26 7.88
CA ASP A 66 14.62 -1.00 8.28
C ASP A 66 13.51 0.06 8.47
N PRO A 67 13.32 0.60 9.69
CA PRO A 67 12.27 1.56 9.96
C PRO A 67 12.45 2.86 9.18
N GLU A 68 13.68 3.18 8.76
CA GLU A 68 14.00 4.39 8.00
C GLU A 68 13.66 4.26 6.51
N ARG A 69 13.35 3.05 6.04
CA ARG A 69 12.93 2.82 4.65
C ARG A 69 11.43 2.92 4.52
N GLU A 70 11.00 3.66 3.51
CA GLU A 70 9.60 3.76 3.17
C GLU A 70 9.08 2.46 2.55
N LEU A 71 7.84 2.10 2.90
CA LEU A 71 7.14 0.95 2.38
C LEU A 71 6.00 1.41 1.47
N VAL A 72 5.93 0.81 0.30
CA VAL A 72 4.92 1.13 -0.71
C VAL A 72 4.20 -0.14 -1.09
N ARG A 73 2.87 -0.11 -1.08
CA ARG A 73 2.05 -1.19 -1.58
C ARG A 73 1.70 -0.94 -3.03
N VAL A 74 2.00 -1.89 -3.90
CA VAL A 74 1.66 -1.83 -5.32
C VAL A 74 0.59 -2.88 -5.63
N HIS A 75 -0.54 -2.42 -6.16
CA HIS A 75 -1.59 -3.27 -6.68
C HIS A 75 -1.51 -3.27 -8.21
N LEU A 76 -1.49 -4.47 -8.79
CA LEU A 76 -1.61 -4.70 -10.22
C LEU A 76 -2.98 -5.32 -10.49
N VAL A 77 -3.71 -4.77 -11.45
CA VAL A 77 -5.01 -5.29 -11.89
C VAL A 77 -5.04 -5.42 -13.40
N GLY A 78 -5.26 -6.63 -13.92
CA GLY A 78 -5.16 -6.89 -15.36
C GLY A 78 -5.37 -8.36 -15.70
N ALA A 79 -4.97 -8.77 -16.89
CA ALA A 79 -5.05 -10.17 -17.31
C ALA A 79 -4.06 -11.03 -16.51
N ALA A 80 -4.38 -12.30 -16.25
CA ALA A 80 -3.54 -13.21 -15.45
C ALA A 80 -2.06 -13.24 -15.91
N ALA A 81 -1.83 -13.22 -17.23
CA ALA A 81 -0.49 -13.22 -17.83
C ALA A 81 0.34 -11.98 -17.49
N GLU A 82 -0.30 -10.86 -17.14
CA GLU A 82 0.34 -9.59 -16.81
C GLU A 82 0.63 -9.46 -15.30
N LEU A 83 0.25 -10.44 -14.47
CA LEU A 83 0.35 -10.33 -13.01
C LEU A 83 1.44 -11.26 -12.43
N THR A 84 2.56 -11.41 -13.14
CA THR A 84 3.61 -12.38 -12.79
C THR A 84 4.57 -11.88 -11.71
N SER A 85 4.96 -10.60 -11.73
CA SER A 85 5.86 -9.98 -10.75
C SER A 85 5.52 -8.52 -10.47
N SER A 86 6.08 -7.98 -9.39
CA SER A 86 5.78 -6.65 -8.85
C SER A 86 6.29 -5.49 -9.70
N GLY A 87 7.34 -5.69 -10.51
CA GLY A 87 8.12 -4.58 -11.07
C GLY A 87 8.80 -3.75 -9.99
N HIS A 88 9.12 -2.51 -10.32
CA HIS A 88 9.64 -1.49 -9.40
C HIS A 88 8.99 -0.13 -9.69
N LEU A 89 9.13 0.81 -8.76
CA LEU A 89 8.73 2.21 -8.95
C LEU A 89 9.95 3.11 -9.00
N GLU A 90 9.90 4.15 -9.80
CA GLU A 90 10.90 5.21 -9.85
C GLU A 90 10.21 6.59 -9.86
N ASP A 91 10.74 7.54 -9.11
CA ASP A 91 10.29 8.94 -9.19
C ASP A 91 11.11 9.75 -10.21
N GLU A 92 10.69 10.98 -10.50
CA GLU A 92 11.39 11.87 -11.45
C GLU A 92 12.83 12.22 -11.05
N SER A 93 13.20 12.01 -9.78
CA SER A 93 14.56 12.22 -9.27
C SER A 93 15.44 10.97 -9.34
N GLY A 94 14.90 9.85 -9.83
CA GLY A 94 15.58 8.56 -9.94
C GLY A 94 15.58 7.74 -8.65
N LYS A 95 14.82 8.13 -7.63
CA LYS A 95 14.68 7.33 -6.41
C LYS A 95 13.78 6.13 -6.70
N ARG A 96 14.21 4.96 -6.25
CA ARG A 96 13.57 3.68 -6.60
C ARG A 96 12.98 2.95 -5.41
N PHE A 97 11.84 2.32 -5.64
CA PHE A 97 11.22 1.36 -4.72
C PHE A 97 11.29 -0.02 -5.37
N LEU A 98 11.98 -0.93 -4.70
CA LEU A 98 12.33 -2.24 -5.22
C LEU A 98 11.48 -3.34 -4.57
N PRO A 99 11.33 -4.51 -5.21
CA PRO A 99 10.72 -5.68 -4.58
C PRO A 99 11.42 -6.01 -3.26
N LEU A 100 10.68 -6.59 -2.32
CA LEU A 100 11.30 -7.14 -1.11
C LEU A 100 12.42 -8.12 -1.50
N PRO A 101 13.60 -8.06 -0.85
CA PRO A 101 14.66 -9.03 -1.08
C PRO A 101 14.27 -10.41 -0.52
N ASP A 102 15.16 -11.39 -0.64
CA ASP A 102 14.96 -12.68 -0.01
C ASP A 102 14.77 -12.54 1.52
N PRO A 103 13.88 -13.36 2.13
CA PRO A 103 13.65 -13.30 3.56
C PRO A 103 14.94 -13.65 4.33
N PRO A 104 15.31 -12.88 5.36
CA PRO A 104 16.44 -13.20 6.23
C PRO A 104 16.38 -14.64 6.76
N GLY A 105 17.55 -15.29 6.84
CA GLY A 105 17.69 -16.69 7.22
C GLY A 105 17.10 -17.03 8.58
N ASP A 106 17.09 -16.07 9.50
CA ASP A 106 16.70 -16.21 10.90
C ASP A 106 15.24 -15.83 11.19
N LEU A 107 14.45 -15.49 10.17
CA LEU A 107 13.00 -15.33 10.32
C LEU A 107 12.36 -16.66 10.72
N ASP A 108 11.45 -16.60 11.69
CA ASP A 108 10.62 -17.74 12.03
C ASP A 108 9.72 -18.15 10.84
N PRO A 109 9.24 -19.40 10.79
CA PRO A 109 8.46 -19.89 9.64
C PRO A 109 7.21 -19.06 9.33
N ARG A 110 6.55 -18.48 10.33
CA ARG A 110 5.35 -17.67 10.13
C ARG A 110 5.70 -16.32 9.50
N ALA A 111 6.71 -15.63 10.03
CA ALA A 111 7.22 -14.38 9.47
C ALA A 111 7.75 -14.58 8.04
N ARG A 112 8.46 -15.68 7.79
CA ARG A 112 8.94 -16.06 6.45
C ARG A 112 7.80 -16.27 5.47
N ASN A 113 6.73 -16.99 5.85
CA ASN A 113 5.57 -17.18 4.97
C ASN A 113 4.86 -15.87 4.67
N LEU A 114 4.73 -14.98 5.65
CA LEU A 114 4.17 -13.64 5.45
C LEU A 114 5.04 -12.81 4.49
N TRP A 115 6.37 -12.81 4.70
CA TRP A 115 7.33 -12.17 3.79
C TRP A 115 7.13 -12.64 2.35
N LEU A 116 7.13 -13.95 2.14
CA LEU A 116 6.96 -14.54 0.81
C LEU A 116 5.60 -14.21 0.21
N GLY A 117 4.52 -14.17 1.00
CA GLY A 117 3.21 -13.77 0.51
C GLY A 117 3.18 -12.34 0.00
N LEU A 118 3.81 -11.41 0.73
CA LEU A 118 3.87 -9.99 0.38
C LEU A 118 4.83 -9.70 -0.79
N ALA A 119 5.99 -10.36 -0.79
CA ALA A 119 6.98 -10.26 -1.87
C ALA A 119 6.43 -10.81 -3.18
N ASN A 120 5.68 -11.92 -3.11
CA ASN A 120 5.14 -12.56 -4.30
C ASN A 120 3.81 -12.00 -4.74
N GLY A 121 3.12 -11.14 -3.98
CA GLY A 121 1.86 -10.54 -4.43
C GLY A 121 0.59 -11.31 -4.05
N GLY A 122 0.69 -12.31 -3.16
CA GLY A 122 -0.38 -13.25 -2.82
C GLY A 122 -0.46 -14.44 -3.78
N PRO A 123 -1.62 -15.12 -3.85
CA PRO A 123 -1.85 -16.26 -4.73
C PRO A 123 -1.49 -15.96 -6.19
N GLN A 124 -1.08 -16.99 -6.93
CA GLN A 124 -0.85 -16.86 -8.36
C GLN A 124 -2.19 -16.65 -9.08
N PRO A 125 -2.21 -15.83 -10.15
CA PRO A 125 -3.42 -15.59 -10.92
C PRO A 125 -3.80 -16.87 -11.69
N ASP A 126 -5.10 -17.12 -11.84
CA ASP A 126 -5.62 -18.31 -12.52
C ASP A 126 -6.10 -17.94 -13.93
N PRO A 127 -5.40 -18.36 -15.01
CA PRO A 127 -5.80 -18.06 -16.38
C PRO A 127 -7.18 -18.60 -16.78
N ALA A 128 -7.74 -19.56 -16.02
CA ALA A 128 -9.07 -20.10 -16.27
C ALA A 128 -10.21 -19.19 -15.75
N LEU A 129 -9.91 -18.26 -14.84
CA LEU A 129 -10.89 -17.30 -14.35
C LEU A 129 -11.05 -16.16 -15.36
N PRO A 130 -12.29 -15.91 -15.85
CA PRO A 130 -12.54 -14.78 -16.73
C PRO A 130 -12.32 -13.47 -15.96
N GLY A 131 -11.90 -12.44 -16.70
CA GLY A 131 -11.87 -11.10 -16.16
C GLY A 131 -10.53 -10.62 -15.60
N ALA A 132 -10.53 -9.39 -15.11
CA ALA A 132 -9.35 -8.77 -14.52
C ALA A 132 -9.11 -9.29 -13.11
N GLN A 133 -7.89 -9.77 -12.86
CA GLN A 133 -7.45 -10.26 -11.55
C GLN A 133 -6.57 -9.23 -10.86
N ARG A 134 -6.36 -9.39 -9.54
CA ARG A 134 -5.56 -8.45 -8.74
C ARG A 134 -4.46 -9.18 -7.98
N ARG A 135 -3.26 -8.59 -7.97
CA ARG A 135 -2.16 -8.97 -7.07
C ARG A 135 -1.60 -7.75 -6.36
N SER A 136 -1.10 -7.95 -5.13
CA SER A 136 -0.72 -6.85 -4.24
C SER A 136 0.64 -7.11 -3.62
N PHE A 137 1.64 -6.32 -4.03
CA PHE A 137 3.04 -6.50 -3.68
C PHE A 137 3.49 -5.43 -2.69
N LEU A 138 4.46 -5.79 -1.85
CA LEU A 138 5.15 -4.82 -1.01
C LEU A 138 6.49 -4.45 -1.65
N LEU A 139 6.73 -3.15 -1.82
CA LEU A 139 8.00 -2.57 -2.26
C LEU A 139 8.65 -1.81 -1.11
N LEU A 140 9.98 -1.71 -1.18
CA LEU A 140 10.83 -1.05 -0.19
C LEU A 140 11.65 0.03 -0.89
N GLY A 141 11.76 1.21 -0.26
CA GLY A 141 12.71 2.23 -0.71
C GLY A 141 14.14 1.68 -0.78
N GLU A 142 14.85 2.01 -1.86
CA GLU A 142 16.21 1.53 -2.13
C GLU A 142 17.17 1.86 -0.96
N ASP A 143 16.97 3.01 -0.33
CA ASP A 143 17.71 3.48 0.85
C ASP A 143 16.81 4.19 1.89
N GLY A 144 17.41 4.62 3.00
CA GLY A 144 16.71 5.33 4.08
C GLY A 144 16.32 6.78 3.74
N GLN A 145 16.69 7.31 2.57
CA GLN A 145 16.37 8.67 2.09
C GLN A 145 15.34 8.67 0.96
N THR A 146 15.01 7.48 0.46
CA THR A 146 13.99 7.24 -0.54
C THR A 146 12.64 7.50 0.09
N ARG A 147 11.94 8.51 -0.44
CA ARG A 147 10.63 8.91 0.02
C ARG A 147 9.70 9.14 -1.15
N LEU A 148 8.42 8.80 -1.00
CA LEU A 148 7.42 9.09 -2.02
C LEU A 148 7.28 10.60 -2.21
N PRO A 149 7.15 11.09 -3.45
CA PRO A 149 7.09 12.51 -3.71
C PRO A 149 5.81 13.11 -3.11
N ALA A 150 5.90 14.20 -2.36
CA ALA A 150 4.69 14.89 -1.93
C ALA A 150 3.99 15.50 -3.16
N PRO A 151 2.64 15.43 -3.28
CA PRO A 151 1.92 16.08 -4.36
C PRO A 151 2.11 17.58 -4.19
N GLN A 152 2.91 18.20 -5.05
CA GLN A 152 3.14 19.64 -4.96
C GLN A 152 1.95 20.39 -5.55
N THR A 153 1.64 21.54 -4.98
CA THR A 153 0.55 22.42 -5.44
C THR A 153 0.77 22.98 -6.85
N GLN A 154 1.95 22.76 -7.47
CA GLN A 154 2.33 23.31 -8.78
C GLN A 154 3.02 22.30 -9.72
N GLY A 155 3.04 21.01 -9.38
CA GLY A 155 3.59 19.95 -10.23
C GLY A 155 2.96 18.60 -9.88
N ALA A 156 2.57 17.83 -10.89
CA ALA A 156 2.05 16.47 -10.69
C ALA A 156 3.21 15.61 -10.21
N ALA A 157 3.21 15.21 -8.94
CA ALA A 157 4.14 14.20 -8.45
C ALA A 157 3.84 12.89 -9.20
N SER A 158 4.70 12.52 -10.15
CA SER A 158 4.54 11.31 -10.94
C SER A 158 5.47 10.20 -10.46
N LEU A 159 5.03 8.96 -10.64
CA LEU A 159 5.88 7.78 -10.52
C LEU A 159 5.85 7.03 -11.84
N ARG A 160 6.92 6.32 -12.12
CA ARG A 160 7.01 5.38 -13.23
C ARG A 160 7.06 3.98 -12.64
N TRP A 161 6.07 3.15 -12.95
CA TRP A 161 6.14 1.73 -12.68
C TRP A 161 6.78 1.04 -13.87
N GLU A 162 7.74 0.14 -13.62
CA GLU A 162 8.41 -0.60 -14.69
C GLU A 162 8.59 -2.08 -14.35
N ARG A 163 8.42 -2.90 -15.38
CA ARG A 163 8.74 -4.33 -15.36
C ARG A 163 9.21 -4.76 -16.74
N ASN A 164 10.45 -5.23 -16.82
CA ASN A 164 11.09 -5.57 -18.10
C ASN A 164 11.04 -4.34 -19.04
N GLU A 165 10.39 -4.46 -20.20
CA GLU A 165 10.19 -3.38 -21.18
C GLU A 165 8.86 -2.63 -20.98
N GLU A 166 7.98 -3.11 -20.10
CA GLU A 166 6.69 -2.51 -19.80
C GLU A 166 6.85 -1.37 -18.79
N HIS A 167 6.21 -0.23 -19.06
CA HIS A 167 6.17 0.89 -18.14
C HIS A 167 4.80 1.55 -18.12
N VAL A 168 4.41 2.06 -16.94
CA VAL A 168 3.17 2.81 -16.73
C VAL A 168 3.48 4.07 -15.94
N MET A 169 3.06 5.21 -16.47
CA MET A 169 3.12 6.48 -15.75
C MET A 169 1.96 6.54 -14.76
N LEU A 170 2.29 6.82 -13.50
CA LEU A 170 1.34 6.91 -12.39
C LEU A 170 1.25 8.34 -11.92
N GLU A 171 0.04 8.87 -11.86
CA GLU A 171 -0.21 10.23 -11.41
C GLU A 171 -0.69 10.23 -9.97
N ALA A 172 -0.18 11.18 -9.17
CA ALA A 172 -0.66 11.39 -7.80
C ALA A 172 -2.14 11.78 -7.80
N GLN A 173 -2.92 11.04 -7.01
CA GLN A 173 -4.34 11.29 -6.80
C GLN A 173 -4.69 11.12 -5.33
N ARG A 174 -5.74 11.82 -4.90
CA ARG A 174 -6.33 11.64 -3.58
C ARG A 174 -7.59 10.81 -3.71
N TRP A 175 -7.57 9.60 -3.17
CA TRP A 175 -8.69 8.67 -3.26
C TRP A 175 -9.38 8.48 -1.92
N ASN A 176 -10.70 8.49 -1.95
CA ASN A 176 -11.48 7.90 -0.89
C ASN A 176 -11.56 6.37 -1.06
N GLU A 177 -12.04 5.68 -0.02
CA GLU A 177 -12.16 4.22 -0.02
C GLU A 177 -13.06 3.68 -1.14
N ARG A 178 -14.05 4.46 -1.59
CA ARG A 178 -14.92 4.06 -2.70
C ARG A 178 -14.16 4.07 -4.03
N GLN A 179 -13.46 5.16 -4.36
CA GLN A 179 -12.65 5.28 -5.57
C GLN A 179 -11.57 4.19 -5.63
N ARG A 180 -10.89 3.96 -4.49
CA ARG A 180 -9.92 2.89 -4.33
C ARG A 180 -10.52 1.52 -4.66
N ARG A 181 -11.72 1.22 -4.15
CA ARG A 181 -12.40 -0.04 -4.40
C ARG A 181 -12.83 -0.19 -5.86
N GLU A 182 -13.40 0.85 -6.45
CA GLU A 182 -13.83 0.87 -7.85
C GLU A 182 -12.64 0.61 -8.78
N PHE A 183 -11.49 1.21 -8.51
CA PHE A 183 -10.27 0.94 -9.28
C PHE A 183 -9.79 -0.51 -9.12
N LEU A 184 -9.72 -1.00 -7.88
CA LEU A 184 -9.19 -2.34 -7.58
C LEU A 184 -10.14 -3.50 -7.93
N GLU A 185 -11.43 -3.24 -8.11
CA GLU A 185 -12.48 -4.26 -8.32
C GLU A 185 -13.49 -3.82 -9.42
N PRO A 186 -13.07 -3.66 -10.69
CA PRO A 186 -13.94 -3.10 -11.74
C PRO A 186 -15.21 -3.93 -11.99
N GLU A 187 -15.12 -5.26 -11.95
CA GLU A 187 -16.22 -6.16 -12.36
C GLU A 187 -17.38 -6.24 -11.35
N ARG A 188 -17.17 -5.73 -10.13
CA ARG A 188 -18.23 -5.67 -9.11
C ARG A 188 -19.14 -4.47 -9.28
N VAL A 189 -18.71 -3.44 -10.02
CA VAL A 189 -19.48 -2.21 -10.22
C VAL A 189 -20.54 -2.40 -11.31
N GLU A 190 -20.21 -3.17 -12.35
CA GLU A 190 -21.12 -3.42 -13.48
C GLU A 190 -22.33 -4.29 -13.08
N ARG A 191 -22.15 -5.26 -12.17
CA ARG A 191 -23.23 -6.15 -11.71
C ARG A 191 -24.30 -5.49 -10.82
N LYS A 192 -24.17 -4.19 -10.51
CA LYS A 192 -25.18 -3.43 -9.74
C LYS A 192 -26.14 -2.63 -10.63
N GLN A 193 -26.02 -2.72 -11.95
CA GLN A 193 -26.88 -1.99 -12.90
C GLN A 193 -27.82 -2.89 -13.71
N GLU A 194 -27.91 -4.20 -13.38
CA GLU A 194 -28.87 -5.14 -13.97
C GLU A 194 -29.99 -5.50 -13.00
#